data_AF-A0A1T5HE20-F1
#
_entry.id   AF-A0A1T5HE20-F1
#
_cell.length_a   1.000
_cell.length_b   1.000
_cell.length_c   1.000
_cell.angle_alpha   90.00
_cell.angle_beta   90.00
_cell.angle_gamma   90.00
#
_symmetry.space_group_name_H-M   'P 1'
#
loop_
_entity.id
_entity.type
_entity.pdbx_description
1 polymer ?
#
loop_
_entity_poly.entity_id
_entity_poly.type
_entity_poly.pdbx_seq_one_letter_code
_entity_poly.pdbx_strand_id
1 'polypeptide(L)'
;MKKWQALIEKSKHFLLISLLMIITFCYAMFQGGFVSWFVFFTVSPFLLYAFIFLLVKEDILLVERKIEPSCVESGQSAKVTITVERKTRFPFAYMMMEELVNSEVLIQSRVQGTNTIKFVGFRKKFSWNYVLGNMSRGEHRYLGVNIVFCDFFGWAKKRVVADKEQVILVYPRVREMRYAALQTKFDVGTMMSPYSIVKDTSMAVGLREYVPGDRFSWIHWKSFAKTQTLQSKEFEDRQSQELMLVLHAGKSPLFEEKIELVASMLQTIVKERGDISFVSAGFNTKVFPIIQGNKQLDQVMHHLAAIKPAETVKFQFRDQQVFKHVATLLYVTNEVSDELIHSLANMVKSCICFVVAEEPPMQTNLAKRYRQIQVVHVNPTDYYHLFTEVMKP
;
A
#
# COMPACT_ATOMS: atom_id res chain seq x y z
N MET A 1 30.21 -18.95 7.66
CA MET A 1 30.85 -18.74 8.98
C MET A 1 29.89 -18.97 10.16
N LYS A 2 28.74 -18.26 10.26
CA LYS A 2 27.78 -18.41 11.39
C LYS A 2 27.23 -19.83 11.63
N LYS A 3 26.95 -20.61 10.57
CA LYS A 3 26.46 -22.00 10.68
C LYS A 3 27.49 -22.94 11.35
N TRP A 4 28.78 -22.73 11.08
CA TRP A 4 29.86 -23.52 11.67
C TRP A 4 30.09 -23.21 13.14
N GLN A 5 30.01 -21.93 13.53
CA GLN A 5 30.08 -21.53 14.94
C GLN A 5 28.93 -22.11 15.77
N ALA A 6 27.70 -22.08 15.24
CA ALA A 6 26.54 -22.68 15.91
C ALA A 6 26.63 -24.21 16.04
N LEU A 7 27.22 -24.89 15.05
CA LEU A 7 27.48 -26.34 15.12
C LEU A 7 28.54 -26.68 16.17
N ILE A 8 29.62 -25.89 16.24
CA ILE A 8 30.69 -26.05 17.23
C ILE A 8 30.16 -25.82 18.65
N GLU A 9 29.38 -24.76 18.87
CA GLU A 9 28.75 -24.50 20.17
C GLU A 9 27.79 -25.63 20.58
N LYS A 10 26.94 -26.07 19.65
CA LYS A 10 26.04 -27.21 19.89
C LYS A 10 26.82 -28.47 20.28
N SER A 11 27.95 -28.73 19.61
CA SER A 11 28.83 -29.87 19.91
C SER A 11 29.50 -29.75 21.28
N LYS A 12 29.94 -28.55 21.69
CA LYS A 12 30.56 -28.32 23.01
C LYS A 12 29.55 -28.56 24.14
N HIS A 13 28.33 -28.02 24.03
CA HIS A 13 27.29 -28.24 25.03
C HIS A 13 26.87 -29.71 25.12
N PHE A 14 26.77 -30.39 23.98
CA PHE A 14 26.47 -31.83 23.95
C PHE A 14 27.52 -32.67 24.66
N LEU A 15 28.81 -32.41 24.40
CA LEU A 15 29.92 -33.09 25.06
C LEU A 15 29.97 -32.78 26.56
N LEU A 16 29.76 -31.52 26.95
CA LEU A 16 29.76 -31.10 28.35
C LEU A 16 28.64 -31.79 29.15
N ILE A 17 27.40 -31.80 28.63
CA ILE A 17 26.27 -32.44 29.31
C ILE A 17 26.48 -33.96 29.42
N SER A 18 26.99 -34.58 28.35
CA SER A 18 27.29 -36.02 28.35
C SER A 18 28.40 -36.35 29.37
N LEU A 19 29.44 -35.53 29.45
CA LEU A 19 30.52 -35.67 30.43
C LEU A 19 30.00 -35.51 31.87
N LEU A 20 29.15 -34.51 32.13
CA LEU A 20 28.54 -34.30 33.45
C LEU A 20 27.69 -35.51 33.87
N MET A 21 26.92 -36.09 32.95
CA MET A 21 26.16 -37.33 33.23
C MET A 21 27.09 -38.49 33.60
N ILE A 22 28.20 -38.68 32.88
CA ILE A 22 29.17 -39.73 33.18
C ILE A 22 29.85 -39.49 34.54
N ILE A 23 30.30 -38.26 34.83
CA ILE A 23 30.99 -37.93 36.08
C ILE A 23 30.06 -38.15 37.28
N THR A 24 28.83 -37.64 37.21
CA THR A 24 27.84 -37.81 38.29
C THR A 24 27.47 -39.27 38.51
N PHE A 25 27.37 -40.07 37.44
CA PHE A 25 27.18 -41.51 37.54
C PHE A 25 28.38 -42.23 38.17
N CYS A 26 29.61 -41.94 37.71
CA CYS A 26 30.82 -42.50 38.28
C CYS A 26 30.95 -42.16 39.76
N TYR A 27 30.69 -40.91 40.15
CA TYR A 27 30.71 -40.47 41.54
C TYR A 27 29.75 -41.27 42.43
N ALA A 28 28.49 -41.47 41.97
CA ALA A 28 27.52 -42.28 42.68
C ALA A 28 27.94 -43.74 42.82
N MET A 29 28.55 -44.31 41.77
CA MET A 29 28.96 -45.71 41.74
C MET A 29 30.22 -45.99 42.58
N PHE A 30 31.24 -45.12 42.53
CA PHE A 30 32.52 -45.34 43.22
C PHE A 30 32.47 -44.96 44.71
N GLN A 31 31.82 -43.84 45.08
CA GLN A 31 31.71 -43.46 46.49
C GLN A 31 30.61 -44.27 47.21
N GLY A 32 29.51 -44.57 46.52
CA GLY A 32 28.36 -45.26 47.10
C GLY A 32 27.66 -44.47 48.22
N GLY A 33 26.72 -45.13 48.90
CA GLY A 33 25.98 -44.56 50.04
C GLY A 33 24.80 -43.66 49.65
N PHE A 34 23.98 -43.31 50.65
CA PHE A 34 22.71 -42.58 50.45
C PHE A 34 22.93 -41.20 49.80
N VAL A 35 23.92 -40.45 50.26
CA VAL A 35 24.16 -39.06 49.82
C VAL A 35 24.52 -38.98 48.34
N SER A 36 25.43 -39.84 47.87
CA SER A 36 25.88 -39.81 46.47
C SER A 36 24.78 -40.22 45.50
N TRP A 37 23.98 -41.23 45.85
CA TRP A 37 22.78 -41.61 45.06
C TRP A 37 21.71 -40.52 45.08
N PHE A 38 21.49 -39.85 46.22
CA PHE A 38 20.54 -38.75 46.33
C PHE A 38 20.90 -37.59 45.39
N VAL A 39 22.18 -37.18 45.34
CA VAL A 39 22.66 -36.14 44.41
C VAL A 39 22.45 -36.57 42.96
N PHE A 40 22.81 -37.80 42.61
CA PHE A 40 22.63 -38.33 41.25
C PHE A 40 21.17 -38.28 40.81
N PHE A 41 20.23 -38.80 41.61
CA PHE A 41 18.80 -38.79 41.28
C PHE A 41 18.19 -37.39 41.23
N THR A 42 18.73 -36.43 42.00
CA THR A 42 18.27 -35.05 41.98
C THR A 42 18.73 -34.32 40.71
N VAL A 43 19.98 -34.54 40.27
CA VAL A 43 20.57 -33.85 39.12
C VAL A 43 20.19 -34.51 37.78
N SER A 44 20.03 -35.84 37.77
CA SER A 44 19.79 -36.63 36.56
C SER A 44 18.58 -36.16 35.72
N PRO A 45 17.41 -35.81 36.27
CA PRO A 45 16.28 -35.30 35.48
C PRO A 45 16.61 -34.03 34.70
N PHE A 46 17.41 -33.13 35.27
CA PHE A 46 17.81 -31.87 34.61
C PHE A 46 18.83 -32.13 33.50
N LEU A 47 19.80 -33.02 33.74
CA LEU A 47 20.76 -33.41 32.70
C LEU A 47 20.09 -34.17 31.55
N LEU A 48 19.16 -35.07 31.87
CA LEU A 48 18.36 -35.77 30.88
C LEU A 48 17.50 -34.80 30.06
N TYR A 49 16.86 -33.82 30.71
CA TYR A 49 16.13 -32.76 30.02
C TYR A 49 17.03 -31.98 29.06
N ALA A 50 18.19 -31.51 29.53
CA ALA A 50 19.14 -30.76 28.71
C ALA A 50 19.70 -31.60 27.55
N PHE A 51 19.91 -32.90 27.77
CA PHE A 51 20.31 -33.84 26.73
C PHE A 51 19.23 -34.02 25.66
N ILE A 52 17.98 -34.27 26.07
CA ILE A 52 16.84 -34.39 25.14
C ILE A 52 16.61 -33.07 24.39
N PHE A 53 16.75 -31.91 25.04
CA PHE A 53 16.65 -30.59 24.41
C PHE A 53 17.55 -30.46 23.17
N LEU A 54 18.79 -30.96 23.26
CA LEU A 54 19.77 -30.92 22.16
C LEU A 54 19.43 -31.87 21.00
N LEU A 55 18.80 -33.00 21.31
CA LEU A 55 18.42 -34.04 20.35
C LEU A 55 17.13 -33.73 19.60
N VAL A 56 16.14 -33.15 20.27
CA VAL A 56 14.88 -32.75 19.63
C VAL A 56 15.21 -31.89 18.42
N LYS A 57 14.50 -32.08 17.30
CA LYS A 57 14.49 -31.15 16.17
C LYS A 57 13.20 -30.36 16.26
N GLU A 58 13.31 -29.03 16.31
CA GLU A 58 12.15 -28.15 16.42
C GLU A 58 11.92 -27.50 15.08
N ASP A 59 10.65 -27.43 14.69
CA ASP A 59 10.24 -26.84 13.43
C ASP A 59 8.89 -26.15 13.60
N ILE A 60 8.69 -25.11 12.81
CA ILE A 60 7.48 -24.29 12.84
C ILE A 60 6.53 -24.84 11.77
N LEU A 61 5.33 -25.23 12.18
CA LEU A 61 4.32 -25.79 11.29
C LEU A 61 3.60 -24.69 10.52
N LEU A 62 3.22 -23.62 11.21
CA LEU A 62 2.36 -22.58 10.67
C LEU A 62 2.71 -21.22 11.29
N VAL A 63 2.77 -20.21 10.43
CA VAL A 63 2.88 -18.81 10.81
C VAL A 63 1.78 -18.05 10.09
N GLU A 64 0.85 -17.49 10.84
CA GLU A 64 -0.25 -16.67 10.35
C GLU A 64 -0.17 -15.28 10.96
N ARG A 65 -0.30 -14.24 10.13
CA ARG A 65 -0.42 -12.86 10.62
C ARG A 65 -1.75 -12.29 10.17
N LYS A 66 -2.56 -11.88 11.13
CA LYS A 66 -3.77 -11.11 10.90
C LYS A 66 -3.49 -9.65 11.19
N ILE A 67 -3.83 -8.78 10.23
CA ILE A 67 -3.65 -7.33 10.34
C ILE A 67 -5.03 -6.70 10.26
N GLU A 68 -5.33 -5.84 11.23
CA GLU A 68 -6.61 -5.15 11.34
C GLU A 68 -6.36 -3.65 11.53
N PRO A 69 -6.95 -2.76 10.70
CA PRO A 69 -7.83 -3.05 9.56
C PRO A 69 -7.08 -3.63 8.34
N SER A 70 -7.81 -4.23 7.40
CA SER A 70 -7.25 -4.81 6.16
C SER A 70 -6.77 -3.75 5.16
N CYS A 71 -7.36 -2.56 5.21
CA CYS A 71 -6.93 -1.37 4.48
C CYS A 71 -6.44 -0.35 5.51
N VAL A 72 -5.18 0.04 5.41
CA VAL A 72 -4.54 1.00 6.32
C VAL A 72 -4.14 2.22 5.50
N GLU A 73 -4.50 3.41 5.97
CA GLU A 73 -4.04 4.66 5.37
C GLU A 73 -2.83 5.23 6.10
N SER A 74 -2.09 6.10 5.40
CA SER A 74 -0.96 6.83 5.98
C SER A 74 -1.38 7.59 7.25
N GLY A 75 -0.59 7.45 8.31
CA GLY A 75 -0.84 8.04 9.62
C GLY A 75 -1.78 7.23 10.53
N GLN A 76 -2.47 6.20 10.01
CA GLN A 76 -3.30 5.32 10.83
C GLN A 76 -2.46 4.27 11.57
N SER A 77 -3.08 3.64 12.55
CA SER A 77 -2.51 2.50 13.27
C SER A 77 -3.15 1.18 12.84
N ALA A 78 -2.38 0.11 12.90
CA ALA A 78 -2.84 -1.24 12.57
C ALA A 78 -2.45 -2.22 13.67
N LYS A 79 -3.40 -3.05 14.10
CA LYS A 79 -3.15 -4.12 15.05
C LYS A 79 -2.70 -5.36 14.29
N VAL A 80 -1.54 -5.90 14.68
CA VAL A 80 -1.02 -7.15 14.13
C VAL A 80 -1.12 -8.24 15.18
N THR A 81 -1.76 -9.35 14.80
CA THR A 81 -1.87 -10.56 15.59
C THR A 81 -1.13 -11.66 14.85
N ILE A 82 0.02 -12.09 15.37
CA ILE A 82 0.79 -13.20 14.82
C ILE A 82 0.55 -14.46 15.63
N THR A 83 0.12 -15.52 14.94
CA THR A 83 -0.06 -16.84 15.52
C THR A 83 0.98 -17.78 14.93
N VAL A 84 1.72 -18.43 15.83
CA VAL A 84 2.73 -19.44 15.48
C VAL A 84 2.28 -20.78 16.07
N GLU A 85 2.31 -21.81 15.23
CA GLU A 85 2.15 -23.20 15.64
C GLU A 85 3.43 -23.97 15.37
N ARG A 86 3.93 -24.67 16.40
CA ARG A 86 5.11 -25.54 16.29
C ARG A 86 4.72 -27.02 16.16
N LYS A 87 5.59 -27.82 15.56
CA LYS A 87 5.32 -29.24 15.32
C LYS A 87 5.34 -30.08 16.60
N THR A 88 6.29 -29.82 17.50
CA THR A 88 6.54 -30.68 18.68
C THR A 88 5.78 -30.22 19.93
N ARG A 89 5.67 -31.11 20.93
CA ARG A 89 5.16 -30.79 22.28
C ARG A 89 6.26 -30.71 23.33
N PHE A 90 7.54 -30.58 22.92
CA PHE A 90 8.63 -30.59 23.89
C PHE A 90 8.49 -29.41 24.88
N PRO A 91 8.66 -29.62 26.21
CA PRO A 91 8.44 -28.59 27.21
C PRO A 91 9.60 -27.59 27.27
N PHE A 92 9.64 -26.67 26.31
CA PHE A 92 10.54 -25.52 26.36
C PHE A 92 10.11 -24.56 27.48
N ALA A 93 11.06 -24.03 28.24
CA ALA A 93 10.77 -23.14 29.36
C ALA A 93 10.17 -21.83 28.86
N TYR A 94 10.94 -21.11 28.04
CA TYR A 94 10.50 -19.88 27.42
C TYR A 94 10.95 -19.77 25.96
N MET A 95 10.27 -18.91 25.22
CA MET A 95 10.61 -18.57 23.85
C MET A 95 10.60 -17.06 23.66
N MET A 96 11.43 -16.62 22.72
CA MET A 96 11.47 -15.26 22.21
C MET A 96 11.20 -15.31 20.70
N MET A 97 10.43 -14.35 20.20
CA MET A 97 10.11 -14.24 18.79
C MET A 97 10.58 -12.89 18.29
N GLU A 98 11.31 -12.90 17.18
CA GLU A 98 11.71 -11.70 16.46
C GLU A 98 11.16 -11.78 15.04
N GLU A 99 10.53 -10.70 14.57
CA GLU A 99 10.11 -10.64 13.18
C GLU A 99 11.25 -10.16 12.27
N LEU A 100 11.38 -10.81 11.12
CA LEU A 100 12.29 -10.42 10.06
C LEU A 100 11.54 -9.50 9.11
N VAL A 101 11.99 -8.25 8.98
CA VAL A 101 11.29 -7.19 8.24
C VAL A 101 12.28 -6.39 7.39
N ASN A 102 11.79 -5.76 6.31
CA ASN A 102 12.61 -4.97 5.38
C ASN A 102 12.29 -3.46 5.39
N SER A 103 11.43 -2.98 6.30
CA SER A 103 11.00 -1.57 6.33
C SER A 103 11.34 -0.91 7.66
N GLU A 104 11.86 0.31 7.60
CA GLU A 104 12.20 1.14 8.77
C GLU A 104 11.05 1.31 9.75
N VAL A 105 9.82 1.52 9.26
CA VAL A 105 8.61 1.63 10.10
C VAL A 105 8.38 0.34 10.89
N LEU A 106 8.55 -0.82 10.24
CA LEU A 106 8.44 -2.11 10.90
C LEU A 106 9.61 -2.39 11.86
N ILE A 107 10.79 -1.83 11.59
CA ILE A 107 11.95 -1.94 12.49
C ILE A 107 11.72 -1.10 13.75
N GLN A 108 11.12 0.08 13.65
CA GLN A 108 10.81 0.92 14.81
C GLN A 108 9.73 0.27 15.69
N SER A 109 8.69 -0.31 15.08
CA SER A 109 7.63 -1.00 15.83
C SER A 109 8.10 -2.32 16.47
N ARG A 110 9.17 -2.95 15.95
CA ARG A 110 9.85 -4.11 16.56
C ARG A 110 10.27 -3.85 18.01
N VAL A 111 10.63 -2.62 18.34
CA VAL A 111 11.15 -2.24 19.67
C VAL A 111 10.05 -2.31 20.74
N GLN A 112 8.78 -2.16 20.38
CA GLN A 112 7.70 -1.96 21.35
C GLN A 112 6.89 -3.22 21.70
N GLY A 113 6.85 -4.27 20.84
CA GLY A 113 5.90 -5.38 21.02
C GLY A 113 6.44 -6.81 20.89
N THR A 114 7.51 -7.05 20.12
CA THR A 114 7.86 -8.42 19.72
C THR A 114 8.86 -9.13 20.65
N ASN A 115 9.66 -8.38 21.44
CA ASN A 115 10.66 -8.97 22.35
C ASN A 115 10.07 -9.58 23.64
N THR A 116 8.77 -9.89 23.67
CA THR A 116 8.13 -10.45 24.85
C THR A 116 8.45 -11.94 24.99
N ILE A 117 9.12 -12.26 26.10
CA ILE A 117 9.39 -13.63 26.52
C ILE A 117 8.06 -14.30 26.87
N LYS A 118 7.80 -15.49 26.31
CA LYS A 118 6.62 -16.30 26.66
C LYS A 118 7.02 -17.64 27.21
N PHE A 119 6.38 -18.03 28.31
CA PHE A 119 6.48 -19.38 28.83
C PHE A 119 5.69 -20.35 27.95
N VAL A 120 6.37 -21.39 27.49
CA VAL A 120 5.92 -22.25 26.38
C VAL A 120 5.34 -23.55 26.90
N GLY A 121 6.07 -24.22 27.79
CA GLY A 121 5.74 -25.55 28.28
C GLY A 121 5.42 -26.50 27.12
N PHE A 122 4.38 -27.31 27.30
CA PHE A 122 3.88 -28.27 26.30
C PHE A 122 2.94 -27.67 25.25
N ARG A 123 2.64 -26.37 25.30
CA ARG A 123 1.72 -25.72 24.36
C ARG A 123 2.28 -25.79 22.94
N LYS A 124 1.43 -25.83 21.92
CA LYS A 124 1.87 -25.82 20.51
C LYS A 124 1.63 -24.50 19.79
N LYS A 125 0.59 -23.77 20.22
CA LYS A 125 0.10 -22.55 19.59
C LYS A 125 0.34 -21.35 20.47
N PHE A 126 0.78 -20.27 19.85
CA PHE A 126 1.14 -19.04 20.52
C PHE A 126 0.76 -17.84 19.68
N SER A 127 0.20 -16.81 20.32
CA SER A 127 -0.25 -15.60 19.63
C SER A 127 0.29 -14.35 20.28
N TRP A 128 0.95 -13.47 19.52
CA TRP A 128 1.42 -12.15 19.96
C TRP A 128 0.61 -11.07 19.28
N ASN A 129 0.34 -10.01 20.03
CA ASN A 129 -0.37 -8.84 19.56
C ASN A 129 0.53 -7.64 19.74
N TYR A 130 0.65 -6.82 18.70
CA TYR A 130 1.30 -5.52 18.78
C TYR A 130 0.57 -4.52 17.88
N VAL A 131 0.81 -3.23 18.12
CA VAL A 131 0.20 -2.15 17.32
C VAL A 131 1.31 -1.46 16.54
N LEU A 132 1.10 -1.34 15.24
CA LEU A 132 1.86 -0.48 14.37
C LEU A 132 1.24 0.91 14.46
N GLY A 133 1.97 1.89 15.01
CA GLY A 133 1.51 3.28 15.11
C GLY A 133 2.08 4.14 13.99
N ASN A 134 1.28 5.11 13.51
CA ASN A 134 1.69 6.13 12.54
C ASN A 134 2.39 5.53 11.30
N MET A 135 1.70 4.61 10.62
CA MET A 135 2.26 3.93 9.45
C MET A 135 2.48 4.92 8.31
N SER A 136 3.69 4.96 7.74
CA SER A 136 3.95 5.70 6.51
C SER A 136 3.32 5.00 5.31
N ARG A 137 2.93 5.74 4.27
CA ARG A 137 2.53 5.17 2.97
C ARG A 137 3.63 4.28 2.39
N GLY A 138 3.26 3.13 1.80
CA GLY A 138 4.23 2.25 1.16
C GLY A 138 3.89 0.77 1.19
N GLU A 139 4.73 -0.02 0.52
CA GLU A 139 4.79 -1.47 0.70
C GLU A 139 5.74 -1.82 1.86
N HIS A 140 5.19 -2.42 2.91
CA HIS A 140 5.95 -2.91 4.06
C HIS A 140 5.96 -4.44 4.05
N ARG A 141 7.15 -5.03 3.99
CA ARG A 141 7.32 -6.49 3.84
C ARG A 141 7.82 -7.14 5.11
N TYR A 142 7.07 -8.14 5.58
CA TYR A 142 7.56 -9.18 6.48
C TYR A 142 8.23 -10.26 5.65
N LEU A 143 9.40 -10.71 6.09
CA LEU A 143 10.16 -11.79 5.46
C LEU A 143 9.91 -13.13 6.17
N GLY A 144 9.72 -13.09 7.49
CA GLY A 144 9.56 -14.30 8.29
C GLY A 144 9.62 -14.02 9.78
N VAL A 145 9.76 -15.09 10.56
CA VAL A 145 9.96 -15.03 12.00
C VAL A 145 11.16 -15.84 12.42
N ASN A 146 11.87 -15.32 13.41
CA ASN A 146 13.02 -15.94 14.04
C ASN A 146 12.65 -16.22 15.49
N ILE A 147 12.50 -17.50 15.82
CA ILE A 147 12.07 -17.96 17.14
C ILE A 147 13.25 -18.60 17.85
N VAL A 148 13.50 -18.16 19.07
CA VAL A 148 14.52 -18.69 19.95
C VAL A 148 13.84 -19.38 21.13
N PHE A 149 13.96 -20.69 21.20
CA PHE A 149 13.54 -21.48 22.35
C PHE A 149 14.70 -21.65 23.32
N CYS A 150 14.43 -21.53 24.62
CA CYS A 150 15.42 -21.63 25.67
C CYS A 150 15.04 -22.68 26.72
N ASP A 151 16.07 -23.26 27.32
CA ASP A 151 16.00 -24.10 28.52
C ASP A 151 15.63 -23.25 29.76
N PHE A 152 15.10 -23.89 30.81
CA PHE A 152 14.89 -23.35 32.16
C PHE A 152 16.13 -22.65 32.71
N PHE A 153 17.32 -23.24 32.53
CA PHE A 153 18.58 -22.67 33.00
C PHE A 153 19.23 -21.70 31.99
N GLY A 154 18.66 -21.56 30.79
CA GLY A 154 19.21 -20.69 29.73
C GLY A 154 20.53 -21.16 29.10
N TRP A 155 21.02 -22.34 29.46
CA TRP A 155 22.29 -22.90 28.96
C TRP A 155 22.25 -23.26 27.47
N ALA A 156 21.10 -23.75 27.01
CA ALA A 156 20.91 -24.13 25.63
C ALA A 156 19.83 -23.25 24.98
N LYS A 157 20.16 -22.77 23.77
CA LYS A 157 19.26 -21.98 22.94
C LYS A 157 19.09 -22.66 21.60
N LYS A 158 17.87 -22.62 21.08
CA LYS A 158 17.54 -23.21 19.79
C LYS A 158 16.84 -22.20 18.92
N ARG A 159 17.47 -21.87 17.81
CA ARG A 159 16.96 -20.91 16.84
C ARG A 159 16.28 -21.62 15.70
N VAL A 160 15.06 -21.23 15.39
CA VAL A 160 14.28 -21.70 14.24
C VAL A 160 13.83 -20.48 13.46
N VAL A 161 14.08 -20.48 12.15
CA VAL A 161 13.63 -19.42 11.25
C VAL A 161 12.52 -20.00 10.39
N ALA A 162 11.36 -19.35 10.37
CA ALA A 162 10.28 -19.67 9.45
C ALA A 162 10.12 -18.51 8.47
N ASP A 163 10.45 -18.79 7.22
CA ASP A 163 10.29 -17.86 6.12
C ASP A 163 8.81 -17.84 5.73
N LYS A 164 8.17 -16.69 5.92
CA LYS A 164 6.77 -16.48 5.62
C LYS A 164 6.58 -15.03 5.25
N GLU A 165 6.70 -14.77 3.96
CA GLU A 165 6.54 -13.44 3.41
C GLU A 165 5.09 -12.98 3.47
N GLN A 166 4.89 -11.73 3.87
CA GLN A 166 3.58 -11.07 3.86
C GLN A 166 3.80 -9.58 3.66
N VAL A 167 3.00 -8.97 2.78
CA VAL A 167 3.08 -7.55 2.47
C VAL A 167 1.90 -6.82 3.11
N ILE A 168 2.18 -5.71 3.78
CA ILE A 168 1.19 -4.70 4.15
C ILE A 168 1.33 -3.55 3.17
N LEU A 169 0.22 -3.19 2.53
CA LEU A 169 0.14 -1.99 1.70
C LEU A 169 -0.55 -0.90 2.52
N VAL A 170 0.15 0.22 2.71
CA VAL A 170 -0.39 1.41 3.35
C VAL A 170 -0.73 2.43 2.28
N TYR A 171 -2.02 2.71 2.13
CA TYR A 171 -2.54 3.63 1.13
C TYR A 171 -2.25 5.09 1.50
N PRO A 172 -2.17 5.99 0.51
CA PRO A 172 -2.15 7.41 0.81
C PRO A 172 -3.40 7.80 1.58
N ARG A 173 -3.25 8.74 2.52
CA ARG A 173 -4.38 9.31 3.23
C ARG A 173 -5.28 10.06 2.26
N VAL A 174 -6.57 9.82 2.33
CA VAL A 174 -7.54 10.56 1.52
C VAL A 174 -8.30 11.54 2.41
N ARG A 175 -8.43 12.79 1.93
CA ARG A 175 -9.23 13.82 2.57
C ARG A 175 -10.45 14.11 1.71
N GLU A 176 -11.56 14.40 2.38
CA GLU A 176 -12.79 14.76 1.70
C GLU A 176 -12.64 16.14 1.04
N MET A 177 -13.07 16.24 -0.22
CA MET A 177 -13.05 17.47 -1.01
C MET A 177 -14.46 17.80 -1.48
N ARG A 178 -14.82 19.08 -1.46
CA ARG A 178 -16.06 19.55 -2.07
C ARG A 178 -15.87 19.59 -3.58
N TYR A 179 -16.47 18.65 -4.28
CA TYR A 179 -16.42 18.62 -5.73
C TYR A 179 -17.15 19.81 -6.33
N ALA A 180 -16.50 20.45 -7.29
CA ALA A 180 -17.13 21.39 -8.20
C ALA A 180 -16.70 21.00 -9.61
N ALA A 181 -17.67 20.87 -10.51
CA ALA A 181 -17.42 20.58 -11.91
C ALA A 181 -16.42 21.61 -12.46
N LEU A 182 -15.25 21.14 -12.91
CA LEU A 182 -14.22 22.00 -13.48
C LEU A 182 -14.67 22.46 -14.87
N GLN A 183 -15.39 23.58 -14.91
CA GLN A 183 -15.79 24.23 -16.15
C GLN A 183 -14.60 25.01 -16.70
N THR A 184 -14.16 24.70 -17.92
CA THR A 184 -13.16 25.49 -18.63
C THR A 184 -13.75 26.85 -18.99
N LYS A 185 -13.23 27.92 -18.36
CA LYS A 185 -13.60 29.32 -18.64
C LYS A 185 -13.22 29.82 -20.04
N PHE A 186 -12.71 28.96 -20.93
CA PHE A 186 -12.25 29.34 -22.27
C PHE A 186 -13.37 29.45 -23.32
N ASP A 187 -14.63 29.28 -22.92
CA ASP A 187 -15.81 29.38 -23.80
C ASP A 187 -16.46 30.78 -23.80
N VAL A 188 -15.67 31.85 -23.79
CA VAL A 188 -16.19 33.19 -24.11
C VAL A 188 -16.06 33.42 -25.63
N GLY A 189 -16.95 32.81 -26.40
CA GLY A 189 -17.05 32.96 -27.86
C GLY A 189 -17.98 31.92 -28.53
N THR A 190 -18.64 32.32 -29.61
CA THR A 190 -19.90 31.79 -30.22
C THR A 190 -19.94 30.34 -30.74
N MET A 191 -19.40 29.34 -30.03
CA MET A 191 -19.73 27.92 -30.30
C MET A 191 -19.74 27.12 -29.00
N MET A 192 -20.93 26.72 -28.56
CA MET A 192 -21.11 25.75 -27.47
C MET A 192 -20.48 24.39 -27.82
N SER A 193 -19.45 23.98 -27.07
CA SER A 193 -19.41 22.73 -26.28
C SER A 193 -17.98 22.21 -26.09
N PRO A 194 -17.42 22.22 -24.86
CA PRO A 194 -16.23 21.45 -24.53
C PRO A 194 -16.55 19.99 -24.20
N TYR A 195 -17.83 19.58 -24.27
CA TYR A 195 -18.28 18.22 -24.00
C TYR A 195 -18.36 17.43 -25.31
N SER A 196 -17.68 16.28 -25.37
CA SER A 196 -18.14 15.21 -26.25
C SER A 196 -19.41 14.66 -25.60
N ILE A 197 -20.56 14.88 -26.24
CA ILE A 197 -21.81 14.26 -25.81
C ILE A 197 -21.67 12.78 -26.16
N VAL A 198 -21.20 12.00 -25.20
CA VAL A 198 -21.12 10.55 -25.34
C VAL A 198 -22.48 10.01 -24.91
N LYS A 199 -23.23 9.51 -25.90
CA LYS A 199 -24.50 8.82 -25.64
C LYS A 199 -24.22 7.56 -24.86
N ASP A 200 -24.76 7.47 -23.64
CA ASP A 200 -24.69 6.24 -22.87
C ASP A 200 -25.64 5.21 -23.49
N THR A 201 -25.11 4.32 -24.32
CA THR A 201 -25.92 3.30 -24.99
C THR A 201 -26.34 2.14 -24.08
N SER A 202 -25.91 2.14 -22.81
CA SER A 202 -26.21 1.05 -21.86
C SER A 202 -27.66 1.05 -21.39
N MET A 203 -28.32 2.22 -21.35
CA MET A 203 -29.70 2.36 -20.90
C MET A 203 -30.49 3.30 -21.82
N ALA A 204 -31.56 2.80 -22.44
CA ALA A 204 -32.48 3.63 -23.21
C ALA A 204 -33.48 4.29 -22.26
N VAL A 205 -33.51 5.63 -22.26
CA VAL A 205 -34.37 6.46 -21.40
C VAL A 205 -35.76 6.64 -22.04
N GLY A 206 -35.84 6.59 -23.37
CA GLY A 206 -37.08 6.84 -24.10
C GLY A 206 -37.12 6.22 -25.50
N LEU A 207 -38.25 6.46 -26.18
CA LEU A 207 -38.45 6.13 -27.57
C LEU A 207 -38.87 7.42 -28.29
N ARG A 208 -38.18 7.73 -29.39
CA ARG A 208 -38.53 8.84 -30.29
C ARG A 208 -38.82 8.34 -31.69
N GLU A 209 -39.47 9.17 -32.49
CA GLU A 209 -39.69 8.86 -33.90
C GLU A 209 -38.36 8.75 -34.66
N TYR A 210 -38.26 7.73 -35.53
CA TYR A 210 -37.07 7.49 -36.33
C TYR A 210 -36.87 8.61 -37.35
N VAL A 211 -35.67 9.20 -37.37
CA VAL A 211 -35.29 10.19 -38.38
C VAL A 211 -34.23 9.57 -39.30
N PRO A 212 -34.32 9.77 -40.64
CA PRO A 212 -33.28 9.35 -41.57
C PRO A 212 -31.91 9.89 -41.16
N GLY A 213 -30.98 8.98 -40.85
CA GLY A 213 -29.66 9.29 -40.26
C GLY A 213 -29.42 8.60 -38.93
N ASP A 214 -30.48 8.15 -38.24
CA ASP A 214 -30.37 7.32 -37.06
C ASP A 214 -29.80 5.93 -37.40
N ARG A 215 -28.91 5.44 -36.53
CA ARG A 215 -28.29 4.12 -36.68
C ARG A 215 -29.34 3.02 -36.58
N PHE A 216 -29.31 2.04 -37.49
CA PHE A 216 -30.24 0.90 -37.46
C PHE A 216 -30.17 0.08 -36.15
N SER A 217 -29.00 0.02 -35.50
CA SER A 217 -28.85 -0.64 -34.19
C SER A 217 -29.63 0.02 -33.05
N TRP A 218 -30.07 1.26 -33.25
CA TRP A 218 -30.87 2.02 -32.28
C TRP A 218 -32.37 1.87 -32.49
N ILE A 219 -32.82 1.17 -33.54
CA ILE A 219 -34.24 0.91 -33.76
C ILE A 219 -34.78 -0.01 -32.66
N HIS A 220 -35.91 0.38 -32.09
CA HIS A 220 -36.60 -0.43 -31.09
C HIS A 220 -37.58 -1.40 -31.74
N TRP A 221 -37.07 -2.55 -32.18
CA TRP A 221 -37.83 -3.57 -32.93
C TRP A 221 -39.11 -4.05 -32.22
N LYS A 222 -39.10 -4.13 -30.89
CA LYS A 222 -40.29 -4.55 -30.10
C LYS A 222 -41.43 -3.52 -30.16
N SER A 223 -41.11 -2.24 -30.35
CA SER A 223 -42.16 -1.21 -30.52
C SER A 223 -42.68 -1.25 -31.95
N PHE A 224 -41.78 -1.31 -32.92
CA PHE A 224 -42.13 -1.46 -34.34
C PHE A 224 -43.08 -2.64 -34.59
N ALA A 225 -42.84 -3.79 -33.97
CA ALA A 225 -43.71 -4.96 -34.10
C ALA A 225 -45.16 -4.73 -33.61
N LYS A 226 -45.40 -3.75 -32.74
CA LYS A 226 -46.72 -3.42 -32.19
C LYS A 226 -47.41 -2.27 -32.93
N THR A 227 -46.66 -1.22 -33.24
CA THR A 227 -47.21 0.03 -33.78
C THR A 227 -47.03 0.18 -35.28
N GLN A 228 -46.22 -0.68 -35.91
CA GLN A 228 -45.80 -0.59 -37.31
C GLN A 228 -45.13 0.75 -37.69
N THR A 229 -44.71 1.52 -36.68
CA THR A 229 -44.00 2.79 -36.83
C THR A 229 -42.56 2.65 -36.32
N LEU A 230 -41.60 3.16 -37.09
CA LEU A 230 -40.19 3.09 -36.72
C LEU A 230 -39.91 4.07 -35.58
N GLN A 231 -39.39 3.55 -34.48
CA GLN A 231 -38.96 4.32 -33.32
C GLN A 231 -37.51 4.03 -32.99
N SER A 232 -36.74 5.08 -32.75
CA SER A 232 -35.36 5.03 -32.28
C SER A 232 -35.32 5.08 -30.76
N LYS A 233 -34.45 4.26 -30.16
CA LYS A 233 -34.09 4.37 -28.74
C LYS A 233 -33.44 5.73 -28.49
N GLU A 234 -33.92 6.42 -27.49
CA GLU A 234 -33.33 7.64 -26.97
C GLU A 234 -32.44 7.28 -25.77
N PHE A 235 -31.19 7.71 -25.83
CA PHE A 235 -30.18 7.44 -24.83
C PHE A 235 -29.89 8.72 -24.06
N GLU A 236 -29.49 8.60 -22.80
CA GLU A 236 -29.07 9.74 -22.01
C GLU A 236 -27.77 10.33 -22.58
N ASP A 237 -27.77 11.64 -22.80
CA ASP A 237 -26.59 12.38 -23.20
C ASP A 237 -25.72 12.61 -21.96
N ARG A 238 -24.65 11.82 -21.80
CA ARG A 238 -23.68 12.05 -20.74
C ARG A 238 -22.68 13.11 -21.18
N GLN A 239 -22.65 14.23 -20.45
CA GLN A 239 -21.53 15.16 -20.51
C GLN A 239 -20.32 14.51 -19.85
N SER A 240 -19.46 13.87 -20.64
CA SER A 240 -18.18 13.36 -20.14
C SER A 240 -17.20 14.53 -20.04
N GLN A 241 -16.72 14.79 -18.83
CA GLN A 241 -15.56 15.65 -18.64
C GLN A 241 -14.33 14.79 -18.91
N GLU A 242 -13.68 14.96 -20.06
CA GLU A 242 -12.43 14.26 -20.37
C GLU A 242 -11.27 14.89 -19.58
N LEU A 243 -11.25 14.63 -18.26
CA LEU A 243 -10.21 15.09 -17.34
C LEU A 243 -9.00 14.16 -17.42
N MET A 244 -7.81 14.73 -17.46
CA MET A 244 -6.57 13.99 -17.26
C MET A 244 -5.79 14.55 -16.09
N LEU A 245 -5.56 13.73 -15.07
CA LEU A 245 -4.72 14.07 -13.93
C LEU A 245 -3.31 13.51 -14.13
N VAL A 246 -2.31 14.38 -14.05
CA VAL A 246 -0.89 14.04 -14.17
C VAL A 246 -0.19 14.35 -12.85
N LEU A 247 0.41 13.32 -12.25
CA LEU A 247 1.26 13.45 -11.07
C LEU A 247 2.72 13.53 -11.48
N HIS A 248 3.40 14.60 -11.11
CA HIS A 248 4.86 14.68 -11.19
C HIS A 248 5.52 14.04 -9.95
N ALA A 249 6.01 12.81 -10.07
CA ALA A 249 6.60 12.01 -9.00
C ALA A 249 8.11 12.23 -8.80
N GLY A 250 8.57 13.47 -8.97
CA GLY A 250 9.94 13.89 -8.65
C GLY A 250 10.17 13.98 -7.15
N LYS A 251 11.43 13.77 -6.73
CA LYS A 251 11.88 13.91 -5.34
C LYS A 251 11.62 15.34 -4.85
N SER A 252 10.94 15.43 -3.71
CA SER A 252 10.55 16.69 -3.07
C SER A 252 10.30 16.43 -1.59
N PRO A 253 10.51 17.41 -0.69
CA PRO A 253 10.10 17.29 0.71
C PRO A 253 8.58 17.10 0.84
N LEU A 254 7.80 17.73 -0.04
CA LEU A 254 6.33 17.67 -0.07
C LEU A 254 5.82 16.57 -1.01
N PHE A 255 6.53 15.44 -1.08
CA PHE A 255 6.17 14.34 -1.97
C PHE A 255 4.91 13.62 -1.51
N GLU A 256 4.79 13.35 -0.22
CA GLU A 256 3.65 12.60 0.34
C GLU A 256 2.35 13.39 0.20
N GLU A 257 2.41 14.71 0.40
CA GLU A 257 1.33 15.67 0.25
C GLU A 257 0.78 15.69 -1.19
N LYS A 258 1.65 15.61 -2.21
CA LYS A 258 1.23 15.45 -3.60
C LYS A 258 0.47 14.15 -3.83
N ILE A 259 0.94 13.05 -3.23
CA ILE A 259 0.26 11.75 -3.36
C ILE A 259 -1.11 11.81 -2.66
N GLU A 260 -1.20 12.40 -1.46
CA GLU A 260 -2.46 12.61 -0.75
C GLU A 260 -3.44 13.47 -1.56
N LEU A 261 -2.95 14.57 -2.15
CA LEU A 261 -3.76 15.44 -3.00
C LEU A 261 -4.31 14.68 -4.22
N VAL A 262 -3.45 13.97 -4.95
CA VAL A 262 -3.84 13.19 -6.14
C VAL A 262 -4.82 12.08 -5.79
N ALA A 263 -4.56 11.34 -4.71
CA ALA A 263 -5.46 10.29 -4.23
C ALA A 263 -6.84 10.85 -3.87
N SER A 264 -6.87 11.99 -3.18
CA SER A 264 -8.10 12.68 -2.79
C SER A 264 -8.88 13.20 -4.00
N MET A 265 -8.21 13.82 -4.98
CA MET A 265 -8.84 14.26 -6.22
C MET A 265 -9.45 13.09 -7.00
N LEU A 266 -8.71 11.98 -7.15
CA LEU A 266 -9.20 10.79 -7.85
C LEU A 266 -10.42 10.18 -7.16
N GLN A 267 -10.36 10.01 -5.84
CA GLN A 267 -11.48 9.44 -5.10
C GLN A 267 -12.72 10.33 -5.18
N THR A 268 -12.56 11.66 -5.02
CA THR A 268 -13.68 12.61 -5.12
C THR A 268 -14.29 12.63 -6.53
N ILE A 269 -13.47 12.70 -7.58
CA ILE A 269 -13.97 12.76 -8.97
C ILE A 269 -14.71 11.47 -9.34
N VAL A 270 -14.16 10.31 -9.00
CA VAL A 270 -14.79 9.01 -9.28
C VAL A 270 -16.07 8.83 -8.45
N LYS A 271 -16.09 9.26 -7.18
CA LYS A 271 -17.29 9.23 -6.32
C LYS A 271 -18.44 10.03 -6.91
N GLU A 272 -18.14 11.17 -7.53
CA GLU A 272 -19.10 12.05 -8.21
C GLU A 272 -19.40 11.62 -9.66
N ARG A 273 -19.01 10.41 -10.06
CA ARG A 273 -19.21 9.83 -11.40
C ARG A 273 -18.53 10.63 -12.53
N GLY A 274 -17.46 11.35 -12.22
CA GLY A 274 -16.59 11.95 -13.23
C GLY A 274 -15.73 10.90 -13.93
N ASP A 275 -15.50 11.10 -15.23
CA ASP A 275 -14.55 10.29 -15.99
C ASP A 275 -13.16 10.92 -15.88
N ILE A 276 -12.16 10.18 -15.44
CA ILE A 276 -10.79 10.71 -15.31
C ILE A 276 -9.74 9.73 -15.77
N SER A 277 -8.76 10.21 -16.54
CA SER A 277 -7.55 9.45 -16.85
C SER A 277 -6.42 9.89 -15.93
N PHE A 278 -5.63 8.95 -15.43
CA PHE A 278 -4.51 9.25 -14.54
C PHE A 278 -3.17 8.89 -15.17
N VAL A 279 -2.20 9.79 -15.07
CA VAL A 279 -0.83 9.58 -15.52
C VAL A 279 0.12 9.83 -14.37
N SER A 280 0.92 8.82 -14.05
CA SER A 280 1.98 8.92 -13.06
C SER A 280 3.32 9.14 -13.76
N ALA A 281 3.86 10.34 -13.66
CA ALA A 281 5.14 10.73 -14.24
C ALA A 281 6.27 10.56 -13.21
N GLY A 282 6.86 9.36 -13.16
CA GLY A 282 8.00 9.05 -12.28
C GLY A 282 9.21 8.55 -13.07
N PHE A 283 9.89 7.54 -12.53
CA PHE A 283 10.97 6.84 -13.24
C PHE A 283 10.46 6.19 -14.53
N ASN A 284 9.32 5.50 -14.44
CA ASN A 284 8.55 5.03 -15.58
C ASN A 284 7.21 5.77 -15.60
N THR A 285 6.79 6.24 -16.78
CA THR A 285 5.45 6.79 -16.95
C THR A 285 4.43 5.66 -16.97
N LYS A 286 3.42 5.73 -16.11
CA LYS A 286 2.31 4.76 -16.09
C LYS A 286 1.00 5.49 -16.36
N VAL A 287 0.23 4.99 -17.31
CA VAL A 287 -1.04 5.57 -17.75
C VAL A 287 -2.19 4.65 -17.35
N PHE A 288 -3.23 5.23 -16.77
CA PHE A 288 -4.48 4.59 -16.41
C PHE A 288 -5.61 5.30 -17.16
N PRO A 289 -6.09 4.74 -18.28
CA PRO A 289 -7.14 5.35 -19.07
C PRO A 289 -8.51 5.17 -18.38
N ILE A 290 -9.33 6.22 -18.42
CA ILE A 290 -10.78 6.20 -18.16
C ILE A 290 -11.15 5.41 -16.89
N ILE A 291 -10.98 6.06 -15.75
CA ILE A 291 -11.35 5.57 -14.42
C ILE A 291 -12.79 6.00 -14.14
N GLN A 292 -13.72 5.04 -14.14
CA GLN A 292 -15.16 5.30 -13.96
C GLN A 292 -15.74 4.58 -12.73
N GLY A 293 -15.00 3.64 -12.14
CA GLY A 293 -15.49 2.82 -11.05
C GLY A 293 -14.43 2.37 -10.06
N ASN A 294 -14.90 1.83 -8.93
CA ASN A 294 -14.06 1.49 -7.79
C ASN A 294 -12.93 0.52 -8.12
N LYS A 295 -13.16 -0.48 -8.97
CA LYS A 295 -12.11 -1.46 -9.34
C LYS A 295 -10.89 -0.81 -10.01
N GLN A 296 -11.11 0.17 -10.90
CA GLN A 296 -10.03 0.89 -11.56
C GLN A 296 -9.38 1.88 -10.58
N LEU A 297 -10.18 2.54 -9.74
CA LEU A 297 -9.68 3.41 -8.67
C LEU A 297 -8.77 2.63 -7.71
N ASP A 298 -9.15 1.43 -7.29
CA ASP A 298 -8.34 0.56 -6.42
C ASP A 298 -6.97 0.25 -7.04
N GLN A 299 -6.90 0.01 -8.36
CA GLN A 299 -5.64 -0.21 -9.06
C GLN A 299 -4.73 1.03 -9.05
N VAL A 300 -5.33 2.22 -9.17
CA VAL A 300 -4.61 3.48 -9.10
C VAL A 300 -4.16 3.76 -7.66
N MET A 301 -5.01 3.54 -6.68
CA MET A 301 -4.69 3.68 -5.25
C MET A 301 -3.56 2.74 -4.85
N HIS A 302 -3.55 1.50 -5.35
CA HIS A 302 -2.44 0.57 -5.13
C HIS A 302 -1.14 1.08 -5.77
N HIS A 303 -1.21 1.68 -6.96
CA HIS A 303 -0.05 2.31 -7.60
C HIS A 303 0.46 3.51 -6.78
N LEU A 304 -0.43 4.37 -6.30
CA LEU A 304 -0.09 5.50 -5.44
C LEU A 304 0.47 5.06 -4.08
N ALA A 305 0.06 3.91 -3.55
CA ALA A 305 0.63 3.34 -2.34
C ALA A 305 2.08 2.85 -2.56
N ALA A 306 2.40 2.30 -3.73
CA ALA A 306 3.72 1.71 -4.02
C ALA A 306 4.75 2.69 -4.58
N ILE A 307 4.32 3.86 -5.11
CA ILE A 307 5.22 4.80 -5.78
C ILE A 307 6.28 5.38 -4.83
N LYS A 308 7.51 5.52 -5.34
CA LYS A 308 8.63 6.17 -4.65
C LYS A 308 9.08 7.41 -5.43
N PRO A 309 9.67 8.41 -4.76
CA PRO A 309 10.19 9.60 -5.43
C PRO A 309 11.30 9.21 -6.41
N ALA A 310 11.21 9.71 -7.64
CA ALA A 310 12.24 9.52 -8.67
C ALA A 310 13.25 10.68 -8.64
N GLU A 311 14.54 10.37 -8.81
CA GLU A 311 15.61 11.39 -8.91
C GLU A 311 15.53 12.15 -10.23
N THR A 312 15.30 11.44 -11.34
CA THR A 312 15.05 12.03 -12.65
C THR A 312 13.68 11.57 -13.13
N VAL A 313 12.76 12.51 -13.28
CA VAL A 313 11.47 12.25 -13.90
C VAL A 313 11.64 12.35 -15.40
N LYS A 314 11.62 11.19 -16.09
CA LYS A 314 11.57 11.16 -17.54
C LYS A 314 10.12 11.25 -17.98
N PHE A 315 9.50 12.42 -17.81
CA PHE A 315 8.20 12.65 -18.42
C PHE A 315 8.41 13.09 -19.86
N GLN A 316 8.55 12.12 -20.75
CA GLN A 316 8.47 12.40 -22.17
C GLN A 316 7.01 12.34 -22.57
N PHE A 317 6.44 13.51 -22.83
CA PHE A 317 5.13 13.74 -23.45
C PHE A 317 4.98 13.11 -24.87
N ARG A 318 5.83 12.15 -25.22
CA ARG A 318 6.01 11.60 -26.57
C ARG A 318 4.85 10.72 -27.01
N ASP A 319 4.09 10.15 -26.07
CA ASP A 319 2.86 9.40 -26.35
C ASP A 319 1.68 10.34 -26.58
N GLN A 320 1.78 11.15 -27.63
CA GLN A 320 0.80 12.19 -28.01
C GLN A 320 -0.63 11.66 -28.22
N GLN A 321 -0.82 10.36 -28.41
CA GLN A 321 -2.14 9.78 -28.67
C GLN A 321 -3.08 9.86 -27.47
N VAL A 322 -2.57 9.73 -26.24
CA VAL A 322 -3.39 9.75 -25.02
C VAL A 322 -3.91 11.17 -24.73
N PHE A 323 -3.14 12.20 -25.12
CA PHE A 323 -3.46 13.62 -24.88
C PHE A 323 -4.40 14.24 -25.92
N LYS A 324 -4.65 13.57 -27.06
CA LYS A 324 -5.47 14.14 -28.16
C LYS A 324 -6.94 14.35 -27.79
N HIS A 325 -7.45 13.59 -26.83
CA HIS A 325 -8.86 13.60 -26.39
C HIS A 325 -8.95 14.07 -24.92
N VAL A 326 -8.15 15.07 -24.55
CA VAL A 326 -8.16 15.64 -23.20
C VAL A 326 -8.71 17.05 -23.29
N ALA A 327 -9.86 17.28 -22.66
CA ALA A 327 -10.45 18.62 -22.57
C ALA A 327 -9.69 19.49 -21.57
N THR A 328 -9.37 18.93 -20.39
CA THR A 328 -8.70 19.65 -19.30
C THR A 328 -7.61 18.78 -18.68
N LEU A 329 -6.39 19.31 -18.65
CA LEU A 329 -5.26 18.69 -17.96
C LEU A 329 -5.13 19.26 -16.54
N LEU A 330 -5.11 18.38 -15.54
CA LEU A 330 -4.81 18.69 -14.15
C LEU A 330 -3.38 18.22 -13.87
N TYR A 331 -2.45 19.15 -13.63
CA TYR A 331 -1.03 18.83 -13.43
C TYR A 331 -0.62 19.11 -11.98
N VAL A 332 -0.18 18.10 -11.23
CA VAL A 332 0.22 18.23 -9.84
C VAL A 332 1.74 18.19 -9.70
N THR A 333 2.32 19.26 -9.17
CA THR A 333 3.78 19.42 -8.96
C THR A 333 4.06 20.23 -7.69
N ASN A 334 5.33 20.26 -7.27
CA ASN A 334 5.77 21.17 -6.19
C ASN A 334 6.35 22.47 -6.74
N GLU A 335 6.97 22.41 -7.90
CA GLU A 335 7.60 23.55 -8.56
C GLU A 335 7.14 23.62 -10.00
N VAL A 336 7.03 24.85 -10.49
CA VAL A 336 6.65 25.15 -11.88
C VAL A 336 7.81 25.90 -12.52
N SER A 337 8.41 25.30 -13.53
CA SER A 337 9.42 25.95 -14.37
C SER A 337 8.79 26.53 -15.63
N ASP A 338 9.44 27.55 -16.20
CA ASP A 338 8.96 28.20 -17.42
C ASP A 338 8.96 27.24 -18.62
N GLU A 339 9.95 26.34 -18.70
CA GLU A 339 10.01 25.30 -19.73
C GLU A 339 8.82 24.35 -19.69
N LEU A 340 8.35 24.02 -18.48
CA LEU A 340 7.20 23.15 -18.26
C LEU A 340 5.91 23.85 -18.68
N ILE A 341 5.72 25.12 -18.30
CA ILE A 341 4.56 25.92 -18.73
C ILE A 341 4.53 26.01 -20.26
N HIS A 342 5.67 26.30 -20.89
CA HIS A 342 5.77 26.41 -22.35
C HIS A 342 5.42 25.08 -23.05
N SER A 343 5.95 23.97 -22.53
CA SER A 343 5.66 22.63 -23.06
C SER A 343 4.19 22.27 -22.94
N LEU A 344 3.56 22.56 -21.79
CA LEU A 344 2.13 22.31 -21.57
C LEU A 344 1.25 23.20 -22.46
N ALA A 345 1.60 24.49 -22.60
CA ALA A 345 0.84 25.43 -23.40
C ALA A 345 0.71 24.99 -24.87
N ASN A 346 1.75 24.36 -25.42
CA ASN A 346 1.76 23.88 -26.80
C ASN A 346 1.00 22.56 -27.00
N MET A 347 0.67 21.87 -25.92
CA MET A 347 0.12 20.51 -25.97
C MET A 347 -1.37 20.42 -25.64
N VAL A 348 -1.87 21.26 -24.75
CA VAL A 348 -3.24 21.14 -24.23
C VAL A 348 -4.04 22.43 -24.39
N LYS A 349 -5.34 22.27 -24.64
CA LYS A 349 -6.28 23.39 -24.79
C LYS A 349 -6.54 24.12 -23.48
N SER A 350 -6.58 23.39 -22.37
CA SER A 350 -6.73 23.94 -21.02
C SER A 350 -5.90 23.13 -20.02
N CYS A 351 -5.17 23.82 -19.15
CA CYS A 351 -4.37 23.21 -18.10
C CYS A 351 -4.54 23.93 -16.77
N ILE A 352 -4.74 23.17 -15.70
CA ILE A 352 -4.72 23.66 -14.32
C ILE A 352 -3.54 23.00 -13.62
N CYS A 353 -2.56 23.81 -13.23
CA CYS A 353 -1.38 23.37 -12.49
C CYS A 353 -1.61 23.57 -10.99
N PHE A 354 -1.69 22.47 -10.25
CA PHE A 354 -1.74 22.47 -8.78
C PHE A 354 -0.31 22.41 -8.23
N VAL A 355 0.08 23.47 -7.54
CA VAL A 355 1.42 23.62 -6.96
C VAL A 355 1.33 23.44 -5.45
N VAL A 356 1.83 22.30 -4.97
CA VAL A 356 1.82 21.97 -3.54
C VAL A 356 3.03 22.61 -2.88
N ALA A 357 2.78 23.65 -2.08
CA ALA A 357 3.78 24.43 -1.35
C ALA A 357 3.21 24.92 0.00
N GLU A 358 4.05 25.03 1.02
CA GLU A 358 3.65 25.53 2.35
C GLU A 358 3.38 27.04 2.35
N GLU A 359 4.17 27.79 1.58
CA GLU A 359 3.99 29.22 1.34
C GLU A 359 3.74 29.47 -0.15
N PRO A 360 2.87 30.42 -0.53
CA PRO A 360 2.71 30.80 -1.92
C PRO A 360 4.04 31.40 -2.42
N PRO A 361 4.72 30.80 -3.41
CA PRO A 361 5.92 31.39 -3.99
C PRO A 361 5.59 32.78 -4.56
N MET A 362 6.57 33.70 -4.58
CA MET A 362 6.43 34.99 -5.27
C MET A 362 5.88 34.74 -6.68
N GLN A 363 4.72 35.35 -6.99
CA GLN A 363 4.00 35.15 -8.25
C GLN A 363 4.95 35.18 -9.44
N THR A 364 5.13 34.04 -10.11
CA THR A 364 5.89 33.99 -11.37
C THR A 364 5.09 34.80 -12.39
N ASN A 365 5.64 35.94 -12.83
CA ASN A 365 5.00 36.90 -13.74
C ASN A 365 4.53 36.30 -15.09
N LEU A 366 4.88 35.04 -15.40
CA LEU A 366 4.60 34.36 -16.66
C LEU A 366 3.29 33.55 -16.71
N ALA A 367 2.66 33.20 -15.58
CA ALA A 367 1.30 32.63 -15.61
C ALA A 367 0.29 33.59 -16.26
N LYS A 368 0.58 34.90 -16.23
CA LYS A 368 -0.20 35.94 -16.95
C LYS A 368 -0.06 35.88 -18.48
N ARG A 369 1.00 35.23 -19.01
CA ARG A 369 1.31 35.19 -20.45
C ARG A 369 0.48 34.15 -21.21
N TYR A 370 0.17 33.02 -20.58
CA TYR A 370 -0.63 31.95 -21.17
C TYR A 370 -2.02 31.92 -20.53
N ARG A 371 -3.00 32.55 -21.18
CA ARG A 371 -4.37 32.60 -20.66
C ARG A 371 -4.95 31.22 -20.39
N GLN A 372 -4.58 30.21 -21.17
CA GLN A 372 -5.03 28.81 -21.08
C GLN A 372 -4.48 27.99 -19.89
N ILE A 373 -3.50 28.53 -19.15
CA ILE A 373 -2.88 27.86 -18.01
C ILE A 373 -3.25 28.60 -16.73
N GLN A 374 -3.94 27.90 -15.83
CA GLN A 374 -4.24 28.40 -14.49
C GLN A 374 -3.29 27.74 -13.49
N VAL A 375 -2.61 28.53 -12.67
CA VAL A 375 -1.76 28.03 -11.58
C VAL A 375 -2.51 28.24 -10.28
N VAL A 376 -2.72 27.15 -9.53
CA VAL A 376 -3.42 27.12 -8.25
C VAL A 376 -2.45 26.62 -7.19
N HIS A 377 -2.22 27.44 -6.18
CA HIS A 377 -1.40 27.05 -5.03
C HIS A 377 -2.25 26.24 -4.07
N VAL A 378 -1.71 25.10 -3.61
CA VAL A 378 -2.42 24.18 -2.73
C VAL A 378 -1.68 24.08 -1.43
N ASN A 379 -2.37 24.46 -0.35
CA ASN A 379 -1.87 24.24 1.01
C ASN A 379 -1.98 22.74 1.35
N PRO A 380 -0.90 22.08 1.78
CA PRO A 380 -0.90 20.68 2.23
C PRO A 380 -1.92 20.30 3.32
N THR A 381 -2.41 21.29 4.07
CA THR A 381 -3.29 21.04 5.23
C THR A 381 -4.78 21.13 4.91
N ASP A 382 -5.17 21.85 3.86
CA ASP A 382 -6.58 22.06 3.49
C ASP A 382 -6.81 21.80 2.00
N TYR A 383 -7.54 20.71 1.73
CA TYR A 383 -7.95 20.31 0.40
C TYR A 383 -9.44 20.53 0.14
N TYR A 384 -10.22 20.92 1.16
CA TYR A 384 -11.68 20.84 1.11
C TYR A 384 -12.28 21.75 0.03
N HIS A 385 -11.69 22.95 -0.15
CA HIS A 385 -12.16 23.96 -1.09
C HIS A 385 -11.43 23.96 -2.45
N LEU A 386 -10.55 23.00 -2.70
CA LEU A 386 -9.64 23.03 -3.85
C LEU A 386 -10.34 23.26 -5.21
N PHE A 387 -11.40 22.50 -5.50
CA PHE A 387 -12.15 22.69 -6.75
C PHE A 387 -12.88 24.04 -6.82
N THR A 388 -13.33 24.57 -5.68
CA THR A 388 -13.99 25.88 -5.63
C THR A 388 -13.01 27.05 -5.80
N GLU A 389 -11.75 26.88 -5.39
CA GLU A 389 -10.71 27.89 -5.59
C GLU A 389 -10.34 28.05 -7.06
N VAL A 390 -10.29 26.94 -7.80
CA VAL A 390 -10.07 26.96 -9.25
C VAL A 390 -11.14 27.80 -9.96
N MET A 391 -12.38 27.81 -9.44
CA MET A 391 -13.48 28.58 -10.02
C MET A 391 -13.45 30.08 -9.70
N LYS A 392 -12.69 30.53 -8.71
CA LYS A 392 -12.61 31.97 -8.36
C LYS A 392 -12.14 32.78 -9.59
N PRO A 393 -12.76 33.95 -9.86
CA PRO A 393 -12.53 34.74 -11.07
C PRO A 393 -11.08 35.22 -11.22
#